data_AF-A0A3N5SU14-F1
#
_entry.id   AF-A0A3N5SU14-F1
#
_cell.length_a   1.000
_cell.length_b   1.000
_cell.length_c   1.000
_cell.angle_alpha   90.00
_cell.angle_beta   90.00
_cell.angle_gamma   90.00
#
_symmetry.space_group_name_H-M   'P 1'
#
loop_
_entity.id
_entity.type
_entity.pdbx_description
1 polymer ?
#
loop_
_entity_poly.entity_id
_entity_poly.type
_entity_poly.pdbx_seq_one_letter_code
_entity_poly.pdbx_strand_id
1 'polypeptide(L)'
;AEYGEYLVNVASCKDCHGKDLNGGPQIGPPPGPDLTRSSDLGDWTEADFINTIRNGITPDGDRLDPDEMPWDRYTLMTDDELKAIWTYLQTLD
;
A
#
# COMPACT_ATOMS: atom_id res chain seq x y z
N ALA A 1 -5.11 8.56 -11.64
CA ALA A 1 -5.01 9.08 -10.26
C ALA A 1 -6.34 8.94 -9.53
N GLU A 2 -7.43 9.59 -9.98
CA GLU A 2 -8.73 9.60 -9.27
C GLU A 2 -9.29 8.20 -8.92
N TYR A 3 -9.24 7.24 -9.83
CA TYR A 3 -9.69 5.87 -9.53
C TYR A 3 -8.81 5.17 -8.48
N GLY A 4 -7.48 5.38 -8.53
CA GLY A 4 -6.55 4.85 -7.52
C GLY A 4 -6.79 5.47 -6.14
N GLU A 5 -7.02 6.78 -6.10
CA GLU A 5 -7.40 7.47 -4.86
C GLU A 5 -8.71 6.93 -4.29
N TYR A 6 -9.72 6.74 -5.15
CA TYR A 6 -10.98 6.13 -4.75
C TYR A 6 -10.76 4.75 -4.11
N LEU A 7 -9.98 3.88 -4.76
CA LEU A 7 -9.67 2.54 -4.26
C LEU A 7 -8.95 2.60 -2.91
N VAL A 8 -7.95 3.48 -2.76
CA VAL A 8 -7.24 3.68 -1.48
C VAL A 8 -8.20 4.10 -0.35
N ASN A 9 -9.16 4.96 -0.66
CA ASN A 9 -10.14 5.40 0.33
C ASN A 9 -11.12 4.28 0.72
N VAL A 10 -11.66 3.53 -0.24
CA VAL A 10 -12.64 2.46 0.06
C VAL A 10 -12.00 1.20 0.62
N ALA A 11 -10.73 0.96 0.32
CA ALA A 11 -9.92 -0.12 0.89
C ALA A 11 -9.33 0.23 2.27
N SER A 12 -9.63 1.43 2.80
CA SER A 12 -9.21 1.88 4.13
C SER A 12 -7.69 1.97 4.33
N CYS A 13 -6.87 2.15 3.29
CA CYS A 13 -5.41 2.19 3.47
C CYS A 13 -4.99 3.38 4.36
N LYS A 14 -5.71 4.49 4.27
CA LYS A 14 -5.46 5.72 5.06
C LYS A 14 -5.65 5.52 6.55
N ASP A 15 -6.44 4.53 6.95
CA ASP A 15 -6.72 4.26 8.36
C ASP A 15 -5.45 3.83 9.12
N CYS A 16 -4.51 3.16 8.46
CA CYS A 16 -3.22 2.77 9.04
C CYS A 16 -2.06 3.62 8.52
N HIS A 17 -2.03 3.94 7.22
CA HIS A 17 -0.90 4.59 6.55
C HIS A 17 -0.94 6.12 6.56
N GLY A 18 -1.96 6.76 7.12
CA GLY A 18 -2.03 8.22 7.19
C GLY A 18 -3.10 8.75 6.28
N LYS A 19 -3.77 9.82 6.71
CA LYS A 19 -4.65 10.60 5.83
C LYS A 19 -3.95 10.97 4.52
N ASP A 20 -2.68 11.35 4.62
CA ASP A 20 -1.83 11.76 3.51
C ASP A 20 -0.91 10.61 3.02
N LEU A 21 -1.09 9.40 3.55
CA LEU A 21 -0.36 8.17 3.21
C LEU A 21 1.15 8.26 3.50
N ASN A 22 1.58 9.21 4.33
CA ASN A 22 2.96 9.42 4.76
C ASN A 22 3.33 8.71 6.08
N GLY A 23 2.59 7.65 6.40
CA GLY A 23 2.77 6.82 7.59
C GLY A 23 2.15 7.39 8.85
N GLY A 24 2.26 6.63 9.95
CA GLY A 24 1.97 7.13 11.29
C GLY A 24 1.13 6.19 12.16
N PRO A 25 1.04 6.47 13.48
CA PRO A 25 0.33 5.62 14.43
C PRO A 25 -1.15 5.97 14.44
N GLN A 26 -1.98 5.24 13.69
CA GLN A 26 -3.43 5.50 13.67
C GLN A 26 -4.26 4.40 14.31
N ILE A 27 -3.88 3.13 14.19
CA ILE A 27 -4.61 1.99 14.77
C ILE A 27 -3.64 1.03 15.49
N GLY A 28 -2.93 1.55 16.49
CA GLY A 28 -2.02 0.74 17.32
C GLY A 28 -0.69 0.39 16.63
N PRO A 29 0.22 -0.32 17.34
CA PRO A 29 1.49 -0.77 16.77
C PRO A 29 1.33 -2.06 15.94
N PRO A 30 2.16 -2.25 14.91
CA PRO A 30 3.14 -1.29 14.39
C PRO A 30 2.45 -0.15 13.61
N PRO A 31 3.04 1.06 13.57
CA PRO A 31 2.52 2.12 12.72
C PRO A 31 2.60 1.71 11.25
N GLY A 32 1.60 2.12 10.46
CA GLY A 32 1.65 1.92 9.02
C GLY A 32 2.85 2.68 8.44
N PRO A 33 3.64 2.06 7.53
CA PRO A 33 4.75 2.74 6.87
C PRO A 33 4.26 3.86 5.96
N ASP A 34 5.17 4.76 5.65
CA ASP A 34 5.02 5.77 4.61
C ASP A 34 4.86 5.08 3.24
N LEU A 35 3.84 5.47 2.47
CA LEU A 35 3.53 4.96 1.13
C LEU A 35 3.71 6.03 0.04
N THR A 36 4.30 7.19 0.39
CA THR A 36 4.64 8.23 -0.58
C THR A 36 5.88 7.83 -1.39
N ARG A 37 6.12 8.53 -2.50
CA ARG A 37 7.29 8.30 -3.35
C ARG A 37 8.62 8.66 -2.66
N SER A 38 8.59 9.44 -1.57
CA SER A 38 9.80 9.80 -0.81
C SER A 38 10.25 8.72 0.18
N SER A 39 9.41 7.69 0.41
CA SER A 39 9.68 6.51 1.24
C SER A 39 10.40 5.39 0.47
N ASP A 40 10.61 4.25 1.13
CA ASP A 40 11.13 3.02 0.50
C ASP A 40 10.28 2.56 -0.70
N LEU A 41 8.98 2.90 -0.73
CA LEU A 41 8.09 2.60 -1.86
C LEU A 41 8.55 3.31 -3.15
N GLY A 42 9.28 4.43 -3.03
CA GLY A 42 9.87 5.15 -4.16
C GLY A 42 10.89 4.34 -4.95
N ASP A 43 11.53 3.36 -4.32
CA ASP A 43 12.51 2.45 -4.94
C ASP A 43 11.86 1.19 -5.53
N TRP A 44 10.58 0.93 -5.24
CA TRP A 44 9.86 -0.24 -5.71
C TRP A 44 9.42 -0.07 -7.17
N THR A 45 9.29 -1.18 -7.89
CA THR A 45 8.60 -1.19 -9.18
C THR A 45 7.09 -1.45 -9.00
N GLU A 46 6.29 -1.18 -10.04
CA GLU A 46 4.86 -1.56 -10.05
C GLU A 46 4.68 -3.06 -9.80
N ALA A 47 5.57 -3.89 -10.36
CA ALA A 47 5.52 -5.34 -10.20
C ALA A 47 5.81 -5.78 -8.76
N ASP A 48 6.75 -5.10 -8.10
CA ASP A 48 7.10 -5.30 -6.70
C ASP A 48 5.92 -4.98 -5.77
N PHE A 49 5.25 -3.85 -6.01
CA PHE A 49 4.05 -3.48 -5.28
C PHE A 49 2.93 -4.52 -5.45
N ILE A 50 2.62 -4.89 -6.70
CA ILE A 50 1.58 -5.88 -6.99
C ILE A 50 1.93 -7.22 -6.33
N ASN A 51 3.18 -7.67 -6.45
CA ASN A 51 3.63 -8.91 -5.82
C ASN A 51 3.46 -8.86 -4.29
N THR A 52 3.80 -7.73 -3.67
CA THR A 52 3.66 -7.54 -2.22
C THR A 52 2.21 -7.65 -1.79
N ILE A 53 1.27 -6.99 -2.49
CA ILE A 53 -0.16 -7.08 -2.15
C ILE A 53 -0.73 -8.48 -2.41
N ARG A 54 -0.24 -9.19 -3.42
CA ARG A 54 -0.71 -10.55 -3.76
C ARG A 54 -0.19 -11.62 -2.80
N ASN A 55 1.03 -11.47 -2.30
CA ASN A 55 1.74 -12.55 -1.63
C ASN A 55 2.22 -12.21 -0.22
N GLY A 56 2.11 -10.95 0.21
CA GLY A 56 2.61 -10.48 1.50
C GLY A 56 4.13 -10.53 1.59
N ILE A 57 4.85 -10.38 0.47
CA ILE A 57 6.32 -10.46 0.42
C ILE A 57 6.87 -9.17 -0.19
N THR A 58 7.65 -8.42 0.57
CA THR A 58 8.31 -7.19 0.11
C THR A 58 9.46 -7.52 -0.86
N PRO A 59 9.98 -6.55 -1.62
CA PRO A 59 11.11 -6.76 -2.54
C PRO A 59 12.39 -7.24 -1.83
N ASP A 60 12.58 -6.84 -0.58
CA ASP A 60 13.69 -7.28 0.26
C ASP A 60 13.50 -8.69 0.84
N GLY A 61 12.33 -9.30 0.62
CA GLY A 61 12.00 -10.67 1.02
C GLY A 61 11.32 -10.80 2.38
N ASP A 62 10.98 -9.68 3.02
CA ASP A 62 10.25 -9.68 4.29
C ASP A 62 8.81 -10.16 4.09
N ARG A 63 8.31 -10.90 5.08
CA ARG A 63 6.92 -11.39 5.09
C ARG A 63 6.07 -10.49 5.96
N LEU A 64 5.02 -9.92 5.35
CA LEU A 64 4.04 -9.11 6.04
C LEU A 64 3.10 -9.99 6.87
N ASP A 65 2.93 -9.63 8.13
CA ASP A 65 1.91 -10.23 8.99
C ASP A 65 0.51 -9.75 8.54
N PRO A 66 -0.41 -10.65 8.13
CA PRO A 66 -1.75 -10.27 7.69
C PRO A 66 -2.61 -9.61 8.78
N ASP A 67 -2.26 -9.76 10.06
CA ASP A 67 -2.94 -9.06 11.16
C ASP A 67 -2.46 -7.60 11.30
N GLU A 68 -1.22 -7.30 10.90
CA GLU A 68 -0.66 -5.93 10.94
C GLU A 68 -0.90 -5.17 9.63
N MET A 69 -0.71 -5.85 8.49
CA MET A 69 -1.00 -5.34 7.15
C MET A 69 -1.87 -6.37 6.42
N PRO A 70 -3.18 -6.15 6.27
CA PRO A 70 -4.12 -7.15 5.76
C PRO A 70 -4.06 -7.32 4.24
N TRP A 71 -2.87 -7.62 3.71
CA TRP A 71 -2.60 -7.84 2.28
C TRP A 71 -3.49 -8.94 1.69
N ASP A 72 -3.77 -9.97 2.49
CA ASP A 72 -4.58 -11.13 2.13
C ASP A 72 -6.01 -10.75 1.70
N ARG A 73 -6.56 -9.67 2.27
CA ARG A 73 -7.89 -9.12 1.90
C ARG A 73 -7.92 -8.44 0.54
N TYR A 74 -6.77 -7.99 0.05
CA TYR A 74 -6.64 -7.28 -1.22
C TYR A 74 -6.22 -8.20 -2.38
N THR A 75 -5.96 -9.49 -2.09
CA THR A 75 -5.58 -10.51 -3.09
C THR A 75 -6.64 -10.76 -4.17
N LEU A 76 -7.87 -10.27 -4.01
CA LEU A 76 -8.96 -10.38 -4.99
C LEU A 76 -9.11 -9.15 -5.89
N MET A 77 -8.40 -8.05 -5.62
CA MET A 77 -8.39 -6.89 -6.53
C MET A 77 -7.87 -7.31 -7.90
N THR A 78 -8.34 -6.69 -8.97
CA THR A 78 -7.81 -6.90 -10.32
C THR A 78 -6.43 -6.26 -10.47
N ASP A 79 -5.66 -6.68 -11.48
CA ASP A 79 -4.35 -6.05 -11.76
C ASP A 79 -4.51 -4.56 -12.13
N ASP A 80 -5.61 -4.20 -12.80
CA ASP A 80 -5.94 -2.80 -13.12
C ASP A 80 -6.23 -1.96 -11.86
N GLU A 81 -6.90 -2.54 -10.85
CA GLU A 81 -7.14 -1.89 -9.56
C GLU A 81 -5.83 -1.67 -8.80
N LEU A 82 -4.98 -2.70 -8.70
CA LEU A 82 -3.68 -2.59 -8.04
C LEU A 82 -2.76 -1.58 -8.76
N LYS A 83 -2.75 -1.61 -10.10
CA LYS A 83 -2.03 -0.62 -10.92
C LYS A 83 -2.57 0.79 -10.71
N ALA A 84 -3.87 0.97 -10.57
CA ALA A 84 -4.48 2.27 -10.31
C ALA A 84 -4.06 2.81 -8.93
N ILE A 85 -4.07 1.97 -7.90
CA ILE A 85 -3.55 2.29 -6.55
C ILE A 85 -2.09 2.71 -6.64
N TRP A 86 -1.23 1.88 -7.23
CA TRP A 86 0.19 2.19 -7.44
C TRP A 86 0.38 3.55 -8.12
N THR A 87 -0.31 3.77 -9.25
CA THR A 87 -0.22 5.01 -10.01
C THR A 87 -0.60 6.23 -9.18
N TYR A 88 -1.57 6.10 -8.26
CA TYR A 88 -1.92 7.18 -7.34
C TYR A 88 -0.84 7.40 -6.27
N LEU A 89 -0.32 6.35 -5.64
CA LEU A 89 0.75 6.48 -4.65
C LEU A 89 1.99 7.17 -5.22
N GLN A 90 2.35 6.89 -6.47
CA GLN A 90 3.47 7.53 -7.16
C GLN A 90 3.27 9.04 -7.45
N THR A 91 2.08 9.60 -7.18
CA THR A 91 1.81 11.04 -7.26
C THR A 91 1.96 11.77 -5.92
N LEU A 92 2.21 11.04 -4.83
CA LEU A 92 2.33 11.57 -3.47
C LEU A 92 3.80 11.75 -3.08
N ASP A 93 4.07 12.80 -2.31
CA ASP A 93 5.40 13.19 -1.82
C ASP A 93 5.54 13.04 -0.30
#